data_AF-X0SX92-F1
#
_entry.id   AF-X0SX92-F1
#
_cell.length_a   1.000
_cell.length_b   1.000
_cell.length_c   1.000
_cell.angle_alpha   90.00
_cell.angle_beta   90.00
_cell.angle_gamma   90.00
#
_symmetry.space_group_name_H-M   'P 1'
#
loop_
_entity.id
_entity.type
_entity.pdbx_description
1 polymer ?
#
loop_
_entity_poly.entity_id
_entity_poly.type
_entity_poly.pdbx_seq_one_letter_code
_entity_poly.pdbx_strand_id
1 'polypeptide(L)' 'MSMEYTCKDYQSEMKLLGLKRRLEEENLTEEERARITQEIKELEKAMNID' A
#
# COMPACT_ATOMS: atom_id res chain seq x y z
N MET A 1 -0.73 21.17 -16.32
CA MET A 1 0.49 20.84 -15.57
C MET A 1 0.51 19.33 -15.44
N SER A 2 1.31 18.67 -16.28
CA SER A 2 1.44 17.21 -16.28
C SER A 2 2.25 16.81 -15.04
N MET A 3 1.50 16.35 -14.04
CA MET A 3 1.99 15.77 -12.79
C MET A 3 2.98 14.67 -13.16
N GLU A 4 4.27 14.91 -12.91
CA GLU A 4 5.31 13.90 -13.05
C GLU A 4 5.10 12.84 -11.97
N TYR A 5 4.14 11.95 -12.18
CA TYR A 5 4.10 10.67 -11.48
C TYR A 5 5.37 9.96 -11.88
N THR A 6 6.42 10.11 -11.07
CA THR A 6 7.62 9.34 -11.29
C THR A 6 7.25 7.86 -11.22
N CYS A 7 7.83 7.00 -12.06
CA CYS A 7 7.55 5.55 -12.00
C CYS A 7 7.65 4.96 -10.58
N LYS A 8 8.36 5.63 -9.67
CA LYS A 8 8.46 5.28 -8.25
C LYS A 8 7.15 5.48 -7.48
N ASP A 9 6.41 6.55 -7.75
CA ASP A 9 5.10 6.80 -7.17
C ASP A 9 4.10 5.76 -7.67
N TYR A 10 4.07 5.53 -8.99
CA TYR A 10 3.19 4.53 -9.60
C TYR A 10 3.48 3.10 -9.09
N GLN A 11 4.75 2.73 -8.95
CA GLN A 11 5.13 1.40 -8.45
C GLN A 11 4.73 1.22 -6.98
N SER A 12 4.83 2.29 -6.19
CA SER A 12 4.46 2.28 -4.78
C SER A 12 2.94 2.30 -4.61
N GLU A 13 2.20 3.03 -5.45
CA GLU A 13 0.74 2.97 -5.55
C GLU A 13 0.25 1.58 -5.94
N MET A 14 0.88 0.93 -6.94
CA MET A 14 0.56 -0.45 -7.31
C MET A 14 0.80 -1.42 -6.14
N LYS A 15 1.90 -1.23 -5.40
CA LYS A 15 2.20 -2.05 -4.22
C LYS A 15 1.18 -1.81 -3.11
N LEU A 16 0.81 -0.56 -2.85
CA LEU A 16 -0.23 -0.18 -1.89
C LEU A 16 -1.58 -0.79 -2.26
N LEU A 17 -1.98 -0.72 -3.53
CA LEU A 17 -3.22 -1.27 -4.05
C LEU A 17 -3.24 -2.80 -3.90
N GLY A 18 -2.13 -3.47 -4.18
CA GLY A 18 -1.98 -4.91 -3.97
C GLY A 18 -2.12 -5.31 -2.50
N LEU A 19 -1.51 -4.55 -1.58
CA LEU A 19 -1.63 -4.77 -0.15
C LEU A 19 -3.06 -4.50 0.36
N LYS A 20 -3.70 -3.41 -0.08
CA LYS A 20 -5.10 -3.11 0.26
C LYS A 20 -6.05 -4.20 -0.25
N ARG A 21 -5.86 -4.67 -1.48
CA ARG A 21 -6.66 -5.76 -2.05
C ARG A 21 -6.48 -7.07 -1.28
N ARG A 22 -5.26 -7.37 -0.82
CA ARG A 22 -5.01 -8.52 0.07
C ARG A 22 -5.72 -8.33 1.40
N LEU A 23 -5.69 -7.13 1.98
CA LEU A 23 -6.39 -6.78 3.23
C LEU A 23 -7.90 -7.02 3.16
N GLU A 24 -8.50 -6.89 1.97
CA GLU A 24 -9.91 -7.17 1.71
C GLU A 24 -10.23 -8.67 1.50
N GLU A 25 -9.22 -9.55 1.44
CA GLU A 25 -9.46 -10.98 1.35
C GLU A 25 -10.01 -11.54 2.67
N GLU A 26 -11.18 -12.19 2.61
CA GLU A 26 -11.87 -12.76 3.78
C GLU A 26 -11.12 -13.94 4.43
N ASN A 27 -10.07 -14.47 3.79
CA ASN A 27 -9.25 -15.57 4.31
C ASN A 27 -7.99 -15.10 5.07
N LEU A 28 -7.86 -13.81 5.37
CA LEU A 28 -6.75 -13.33 6.18
C LEU A 28 -6.93 -13.67 7.66
N THR A 29 -5.88 -14.24 8.25
CA THR A 29 -5.78 -14.34 9.70
C THR A 29 -5.53 -12.95 10.30
N GLU A 30 -5.85 -12.78 11.58
CA GLU A 30 -5.60 -11.51 12.28
C GLU A 30 -4.11 -11.10 12.22
N GLU A 31 -3.20 -12.07 12.27
CA GLU A 31 -1.76 -11.85 12.14
C GLU A 31 -1.37 -11.33 10.75
N GLU A 32 -1.90 -11.92 9.68
CA GLU A 32 -1.61 -11.49 8.31
C GLU A 32 -2.24 -10.12 8.04
N ARG A 33 -3.45 -9.90 8.53
CA ARG A 33 -4.12 -8.59 8.46
C ARG A 33 -3.30 -7.51 9.17
N ALA A 34 -2.79 -7.80 10.37
CA ALA A 34 -1.95 -6.86 11.13
C ALA A 34 -0.65 -6.55 10.39
N ARG A 35 0.02 -7.57 9.85
CA ARG A 35 1.24 -7.41 9.04
C ARG A 35 1.00 -6.55 7.80
N ILE A 36 -0.01 -6.86 7.00
CA ILE A 36 -0.36 -6.11 5.80
C ILE A 36 -0.72 -4.67 6.14
N THR A 37 -1.50 -4.44 7.20
CA THR A 37 -1.85 -3.10 7.68
C THR A 37 -0.62 -2.29 8.06
N GLN A 38 0.33 -2.92 8.75
CA GLN A 38 1.55 -2.26 9.18
C GLN A 38 2.44 -1.92 7.97
N GLU A 39 2.54 -2.83 7.00
CA GLU A 39 3.30 -2.63 5.76
C GLU A 39 2.71 -1.51 4.88
N ILE A 40 1.37 -1.42 4.79
CA ILE A 40 0.66 -0.31 4.14
C ILE A 40 1.04 1.02 4.80
N LYS A 41 0.99 1.08 6.13
CA LYS A 41 1.24 2.30 6.90
C LYS A 41 2.69 2.81 6.75
N GLU A 42 3.65 1.89 6.70
CA GLU A 42 5.05 2.23 6.41
C GLU A 42 5.22 2.72 4.98
N LEU A 43 4.52 2.11 4.01
CA LEU A 43 4.54 2.54 2.62
C LEU A 43 3.96 3.95 2.44
N GLU A 44 2.79 4.23 3.01
CA GLU A 44 2.12 5.55 2.94
C GLU A 44 3.03 6.64 3.53
N LYS A 45 3.64 6.36 4.68
CA LYS A 45 4.60 7.26 5.32
C LYS A 45 5.86 7.48 4.48
N ALA A 46 6.40 6.44 3.84
CA ALA A 46 7.57 6.55 2.97
C ALA A 46 7.25 7.36 1.69
N MET A 47 6.01 7.30 1.22
CA MET A 47 5.53 8.06 0.07
C MET A 47 5.16 9.51 0.43
N ASN A 48 5.19 9.90 1.71
CA ASN A 48 4.65 11.19 2.18
C ASN A 48 3.18 11.39 1.79
N ILE A 49 2.43 10.29 1.67
CA ILE A 49 0.99 10.32 1.43
C ILE A 49 0.35 10.22 2.81
N ASP A 50 0.00 11.37 3.37
CA ASP A 50 -0.88 11.54 4.54
C ASP A 50 -1.71 12.83 4.38
#